data_AF-A0A4Y2MG50-F1
#
_entry.id   AF-A0A4Y2MG50-F1
#
_cell.length_a   1.000
_cell.length_b   1.000
_cell.length_c   1.000
_cell.angle_alpha   90.00
_cell.angle_beta   90.00
_cell.angle_gamma   90.00
#
_symmetry.space_group_name_H-M   'P 1'
#
loop_
_entity.id
_entity.type
_entity.pdbx_description
1 polymer ?
#
loop_
_entity_poly.entity_id
_entity_poly.type
_entity_poly.pdbx_seq_one_letter_code
_entity_poly.pdbx_strand_id
1 'polypeptide(L)'
;MGHSGPKPETLPLGHRGPKRKGKSYLPFQKGFSIPVASLYGSYGDLKPLNVKFILTSRLNQDCLENFFSQIRSIGHFYDHPLPSEEKHLIRMLLFGKNGDDIPFSSSANTLQIFSYN
;
A
#
# COMPACT_ATOMS: atom_id res chain seq x y z
N MET A 1 -14.65 -78.33 30.12
CA MET A 1 -15.62 -77.28 29.70
C MET A 1 -14.85 -75.98 29.51
N GLY A 2 -14.38 -75.69 28.29
CA GLY A 2 -13.71 -74.43 27.96
C GLY A 2 -14.63 -73.62 27.04
N HIS A 3 -15.19 -72.52 27.53
CA HIS A 3 -16.00 -71.62 26.73
C HIS A 3 -15.09 -70.74 25.86
N SER A 4 -15.00 -71.03 24.56
CA SER A 4 -14.44 -70.10 23.57
C SER A 4 -15.50 -69.06 23.22
N GLY A 5 -15.43 -67.90 23.86
CA GLY A 5 -16.21 -66.72 23.45
C GLY A 5 -15.81 -66.21 22.06
N PRO A 6 -16.69 -65.49 21.34
CA PRO A 6 -16.39 -64.94 20.03
C PRO A 6 -15.31 -63.85 20.16
N LYS A 7 -14.30 -63.89 19.26
CA LYS A 7 -13.23 -62.89 19.19
C LYS A 7 -13.82 -61.51 18.85
N PRO A 8 -13.29 -60.41 19.41
CA PRO A 8 -13.71 -59.06 19.04
C PRO A 8 -13.34 -58.78 17.59
N GLU A 9 -14.36 -58.48 16.79
CA GLU A 9 -14.23 -58.06 15.40
C GLU A 9 -13.50 -56.71 15.38
N THR A 10 -12.26 -56.70 14.91
CA THR A 10 -11.50 -55.46 14.69
C THR A 10 -12.15 -54.70 13.54
N LEU A 11 -12.93 -53.67 13.87
CA LEU A 11 -13.44 -52.69 12.91
C LEU A 11 -12.25 -52.15 12.08
N PRO A 12 -12.30 -52.20 10.74
CA PRO A 12 -11.22 -51.65 9.94
C PRO A 12 -11.11 -50.15 10.22
N LEU A 13 -9.91 -49.68 10.58
CA LEU A 13 -9.62 -48.24 10.67
C LEU A 13 -9.93 -47.62 9.30
N GLY A 14 -11.04 -46.88 9.25
CA GLY A 14 -11.45 -46.13 8.08
C GLY A 14 -10.27 -45.30 7.57
N HIS A 15 -9.85 -45.58 6.34
CA HIS A 15 -8.85 -44.79 5.66
C HIS A 15 -9.35 -43.35 5.60
N ARG A 16 -8.74 -42.46 6.41
CA ARG A 16 -8.96 -41.02 6.28
C ARG A 16 -8.48 -40.63 4.90
N GLY A 17 -9.43 -40.43 3.98
CA GLY A 17 -9.16 -39.92 2.65
C GLY A 17 -8.34 -38.64 2.71
N PRO A 18 -7.67 -38.28 1.60
CA PRO A 18 -6.74 -37.16 1.57
C PRO A 18 -7.42 -35.89 2.11
N LYS A 19 -6.78 -35.22 3.09
CA LYS A 19 -7.26 -33.94 3.61
C LYS A 19 -7.38 -32.97 2.43
N ARG A 20 -8.61 -32.52 2.14
CA ARG A 20 -8.86 -31.48 1.14
C ARG A 20 -8.00 -30.27 1.48
N LYS A 21 -7.12 -29.85 0.56
CA LYS A 21 -6.42 -28.56 0.69
C LYS A 21 -7.51 -27.48 0.84
N GLY A 22 -7.47 -26.76 1.96
CA GLY A 22 -8.41 -25.65 2.20
C GLY A 22 -8.29 -24.64 1.06
N LYS A 23 -9.43 -24.09 0.63
CA LYS A 23 -9.44 -23.06 -0.42
C LYS A 23 -8.63 -21.87 0.08
N SER A 24 -7.56 -21.52 -0.64
CA SER A 24 -6.78 -20.31 -0.36
C SER A 24 -7.56 -19.10 -0.87
N TYR A 25 -7.66 -18.05 -0.05
CA TYR A 25 -8.28 -16.80 -0.49
C TYR A 25 -7.52 -16.17 -1.65
N LEU A 26 -8.26 -15.69 -2.64
CA LEU A 26 -7.75 -14.88 -3.74
C LEU A 26 -7.22 -13.54 -3.21
N PRO A 27 -6.24 -12.92 -3.89
CA PRO A 27 -5.64 -11.66 -3.44
C PRO A 27 -6.66 -10.55 -3.15
N PHE A 28 -7.68 -10.36 -3.98
CA PHE A 28 -8.71 -9.35 -3.73
C PHE A 28 -9.57 -9.65 -2.50
N GLN A 29 -9.82 -10.93 -2.18
CA GLN A 29 -10.59 -11.32 -1.00
C GLN A 29 -9.83 -10.95 0.27
N LYS A 30 -8.51 -11.18 0.28
CA LYS A 30 -7.62 -10.66 1.32
C LYS A 30 -7.58 -9.13 1.29
N GLY A 31 -7.57 -8.55 0.09
CA GLY A 31 -7.58 -7.11 -0.15
C GLY A 31 -8.82 -6.40 0.41
N PHE A 32 -9.95 -7.06 0.58
CA PHE A 32 -11.09 -6.52 1.33
C PHE A 32 -11.00 -6.79 2.83
N SER A 33 -10.62 -8.02 3.21
CA SER A 33 -10.61 -8.41 4.62
C SER A 33 -9.56 -7.67 5.44
N ILE A 34 -8.38 -7.40 4.87
CA ILE A 34 -7.25 -6.78 5.58
C ILE A 34 -7.53 -5.30 5.92
N PRO A 35 -7.94 -4.42 4.97
CA PRO A 35 -8.20 -3.02 5.29
C PRO A 35 -9.33 -2.82 6.29
N VAL A 36 -10.37 -3.65 6.24
CA VAL A 36 -11.46 -3.59 7.23
C VAL A 36 -10.93 -3.88 8.64
N ALA A 37 -10.18 -4.96 8.82
CA ALA A 37 -9.58 -5.29 10.10
C ALA A 37 -8.57 -4.20 10.55
N SER A 38 -7.76 -3.70 9.62
CA SER A 38 -6.80 -2.63 9.87
C SER A 38 -7.47 -1.33 10.31
N LEU A 39 -8.60 -0.94 9.70
CA LEU A 39 -9.31 0.29 10.04
C LEU A 39 -9.81 0.27 11.49
N TYR A 40 -10.38 -0.85 11.95
CA TYR A 40 -10.80 -1.00 13.34
C TYR A 40 -9.62 -0.98 14.31
N GLY A 41 -8.52 -1.65 13.95
CA GLY A 41 -7.27 -1.62 14.72
C GLY A 41 -6.73 -0.19 14.87
N SER A 42 -6.53 0.49 13.74
CA SER A 42 -6.03 1.87 13.71
C SER A 42 -6.95 2.84 14.47
N TYR A 43 -8.27 2.68 14.39
CA TYR A 43 -9.17 3.49 15.20
C TYR A 43 -9.01 3.23 16.70
N GLY A 44 -8.82 1.97 17.10
CA GLY A 44 -8.48 1.60 18.47
C GLY A 44 -7.20 2.28 18.95
N ASP A 45 -6.16 2.28 18.13
CA ASP A 45 -4.86 2.89 18.44
C ASP A 45 -4.92 4.43 18.55
N LEU A 46 -5.88 5.06 17.85
CA LEU A 46 -6.08 6.51 17.86
C LEU A 46 -7.03 6.99 18.97
N LYS A 47 -7.79 6.09 19.63
CA LYS A 47 -8.68 6.46 20.74
C LYS A 47 -7.97 7.21 21.89
N PRO A 48 -6.75 6.83 22.32
CA PRO A 48 -6.02 7.57 23.36
C PRO A 48 -5.70 9.02 22.98
N LEU A 49 -5.68 9.34 21.68
CA LEU A 49 -5.47 10.70 21.17
C LEU A 49 -6.77 11.53 21.08
N ASN A 50 -7.88 11.03 21.64
CA ASN A 50 -9.21 11.67 21.58
C ASN A 50 -9.70 11.96 20.14
N VAL A 51 -9.32 11.13 19.18
CA VAL A 51 -9.81 11.23 17.80
C VAL A 51 -11.28 10.81 17.74
N LYS A 52 -12.16 11.71 17.25
CA LYS A 52 -13.61 11.47 17.17
C LYS A 52 -14.01 10.53 16.02
N PHE A 53 -13.31 10.61 14.89
CA PHE A 53 -13.58 9.81 13.69
C PHE A 53 -12.35 9.80 12.77
N ILE A 54 -12.31 8.82 11.86
CA ILE A 54 -11.30 8.74 10.81
C ILE A 54 -11.95 9.14 9.48
N LEU A 55 -11.28 10.01 8.73
CA LEU A 55 -11.65 10.30 7.35
C LEU A 55 -11.12 9.17 6.45
N THR A 56 -12.00 8.22 6.10
CA THR A 56 -11.62 7.09 5.24
C THR A 56 -11.20 7.51 3.83
N SER A 57 -11.63 8.68 3.37
CA SER A 57 -11.15 9.30 2.12
C SER A 57 -9.65 9.66 2.12
N ARG A 58 -8.99 9.64 3.29
CA ARG A 58 -7.54 9.83 3.42
C ARG A 58 -6.76 8.51 3.48
N LEU A 59 -7.46 7.36 3.46
CA LEU A 59 -6.88 6.02 3.53
C LEU A 59 -6.86 5.30 2.18
N ASN A 60 -6.88 6.06 1.08
CA ASN A 60 -6.79 5.54 -0.29
C ASN A 60 -5.58 6.12 -1.03
N GLN A 61 -5.34 5.63 -2.25
CA GLN A 61 -4.20 6.04 -3.07
C GLN A 61 -4.53 7.22 -4.01
N ASP A 62 -5.78 7.70 -4.03
CA ASP A 62 -6.25 8.76 -4.95
C ASP A 62 -5.40 10.02 -4.87
N CYS A 63 -4.95 10.41 -3.66
CA CYS A 63 -4.07 11.58 -3.49
C CYS A 63 -2.75 11.42 -4.27
N LEU A 64 -2.18 10.21 -4.25
CA LEU A 64 -0.96 9.87 -4.96
C LEU A 64 -1.20 9.78 -6.47
N GLU A 65 -2.33 9.19 -6.90
CA GLU A 65 -2.71 9.11 -8.31
C GLU A 65 -2.97 10.50 -8.91
N ASN A 66 -3.60 11.39 -8.15
CA ASN A 66 -3.79 12.80 -8.50
C ASN A 66 -2.47 13.55 -8.57
N PHE A 67 -1.49 13.21 -7.73
CA PHE A 67 -0.14 13.76 -7.81
C PHE A 67 0.58 13.32 -9.09
N PHE A 68 0.51 12.04 -9.46
CA PHE A 68 1.06 11.58 -10.73
C PHE A 68 0.38 12.22 -11.95
N SER A 69 -0.92 12.50 -11.84
CA SER A 69 -1.64 13.24 -12.89
C SER A 69 -1.10 14.68 -13.04
N GLN A 70 -0.80 15.36 -11.94
CA GLN A 70 -0.14 16.68 -11.97
C GLN A 70 1.25 16.61 -12.62
N ILE A 71 2.08 15.61 -12.28
CA ILE A 71 3.40 15.43 -12.89
C ILE A 71 3.28 15.30 -14.41
N ARG A 72 2.40 14.40 -14.89
CA ARG A 72 2.19 14.21 -16.33
C ARG A 72 1.66 15.47 -17.01
N SER A 73 0.77 16.21 -16.35
CA SER A 73 0.24 17.47 -16.87
C SER A 73 1.32 18.55 -17.06
N ILE A 74 2.38 18.59 -16.22
CA ILE A 74 3.51 19.53 -16.39
C ILE A 74 4.37 19.09 -17.59
N GLY A 75 4.47 17.79 -17.85
CA GLY A 75 5.14 17.23 -19.03
C GLY A 75 4.41 17.50 -20.36
N HIS A 76 3.28 18.22 -20.34
CA HIS A 76 2.44 18.52 -21.51
C HIS A 76 2.07 17.25 -22.31
N PHE A 77 2.66 17.07 -23.49
CA PHE A 77 2.39 15.93 -24.40
C PHE A 77 3.27 14.70 -24.11
N TYR A 78 4.08 14.74 -23.06
CA TYR A 78 4.97 13.64 -22.69
C TYR A 78 4.41 12.84 -21.52
N ASP A 79 3.45 11.96 -21.82
CA ASP A 79 2.70 11.16 -20.83
C ASP A 79 3.56 10.12 -20.09
N HIS A 80 4.75 9.81 -20.62
CA HIS A 80 5.67 8.79 -20.10
C HIS A 80 7.08 9.36 -19.90
N PRO A 81 7.28 10.22 -18.89
CA PRO A 81 8.60 10.79 -18.60
C PRO A 81 9.63 9.73 -18.25
N LEU A 82 10.89 9.96 -18.64
CA LEU A 82 12.02 9.20 -18.12
C LEU A 82 12.20 9.51 -16.61
N PRO A 83 12.80 8.61 -15.82
CA PRO A 83 12.98 8.84 -14.38
C PRO A 83 13.74 10.13 -14.03
N SER A 84 14.69 10.55 -14.87
CA SER A 84 15.43 11.82 -14.71
C SER A 84 14.54 13.05 -14.88
N GLU A 85 13.56 12.96 -15.78
CA GLU A 85 12.62 14.05 -16.08
C GLU A 85 11.54 14.12 -15.01
N GLU A 86 10.99 12.97 -14.58
CA GLU A 86 10.06 12.92 -13.45
C GLU A 86 10.68 13.56 -12.20
N LYS A 87 11.96 13.28 -11.92
CA LYS A 87 12.70 13.93 -10.83
C LYS A 87 12.78 15.45 -10.99
N HIS A 88 12.95 15.96 -12.22
CA HIS A 88 12.98 17.39 -12.49
C HIS A 88 11.59 18.02 -12.31
N LEU A 89 10.53 17.36 -12.81
CA LEU A 89 9.14 17.81 -12.67
C LEU A 89 8.70 17.86 -11.19
N ILE A 90 9.08 16.85 -10.39
CA ILE A 90 8.83 16.84 -8.94
C ILE A 90 9.53 18.03 -8.26
N ARG A 91 10.77 18.32 -8.64
CA ARG A 91 11.51 19.47 -8.11
C ARG A 91 10.83 20.78 -8.47
N MET A 92 10.42 20.96 -9.73
CA MET A 92 9.67 22.14 -10.16
C MET A 92 8.38 22.31 -9.35
N LEU A 93 7.61 21.24 -9.16
CA LEU A 93 6.36 21.28 -8.39
C LEU A 93 6.60 21.63 -6.92
N LEU A 94 7.70 21.15 -6.34
CA LEU A 94 8.10 21.45 -4.96
C LEU A 94 8.48 22.94 -4.80
N PHE A 95 9.27 23.48 -5.72
CA PHE A 95 9.65 24.90 -5.71
C PHE A 95 8.47 25.84 -6.02
N GLY A 96 7.57 25.44 -6.92
CA GLY A 96 6.40 26.26 -7.27
C GLY A 96 5.36 26.37 -6.16
N LYS A 97 5.27 25.37 -5.26
CA LYS A 97 4.29 25.36 -4.16
C LYS A 97 4.84 25.92 -2.84
N ASN A 98 6.14 25.82 -2.59
CA ASN A 98 6.78 26.14 -1.31
C ASN A 98 7.89 27.19 -1.48
N GLY A 99 7.75 28.13 -2.42
CA GLY A 99 8.80 29.08 -2.80
C GLY A 99 9.38 29.89 -1.65
N ASP A 100 8.60 30.10 -0.59
CA ASP A 100 8.99 30.85 0.61
C ASP A 100 9.56 29.96 1.74
N ASP A 101 9.32 28.64 1.70
CA ASP A 101 9.64 27.69 2.80
C ASP A 101 10.90 26.85 2.55
N ILE A 102 11.47 26.88 1.35
CA ILE A 102 12.67 26.10 1.00
C ILE A 102 13.90 27.02 1.07
N PRO A 103 14.74 26.94 2.12
CA PRO A 103 15.96 27.73 2.18
C PRO A 103 16.88 27.34 1.02
N PHE A 104 17.21 28.30 0.17
CA PHE A 104 18.25 28.12 -0.84
C PHE A 104 19.57 27.81 -0.11
N SER A 105 20.09 26.60 -0.33
CA SER A 105 21.43 26.23 0.16
C SER A 105 22.46 27.14 -0.51
N SER A 106 23.22 27.90 0.28
CA SER A 106 24.26 28.85 -0.16
C SER A 106 25.46 28.19 -0.88
N SER A 107 25.40 26.88 -1.14
CA SER A 107 26.45 26.06 -1.75
C SER A 107 26.08 25.56 -3.16
N ALA A 108 25.21 26.27 -3.88
CA ALA A 108 24.98 26.01 -5.29
C ALA A 108 26.14 26.57 -6.14
N ASN A 109 27.03 25.69 -6.61
CA ASN A 109 27.98 25.98 -7.68
C ASN A 109 27.25 26.15 -9.03
N THR A 110 26.43 27.19 -9.15
CA THR A 110 25.81 27.58 -10.42
C THR A 110 26.62 28.72 -11.00
N LEU A 111 27.57 28.36 -11.88
CA LEU A 111 28.26 29.34 -12.71
C LEU A 111 27.21 30.18 -13.45
N GLN A 112 27.36 31.49 -13.32
CA GLN A 112 26.60 32.52 -14.02
C GLN A 112 26.62 32.23 -15.54
N ILE A 113 25.53 31.68 -16.05
CA ILE A 113 25.23 31.70 -17.48
C ILE A 113 23.85 32.31 -17.58
N PHE A 114 23.78 33.63 -17.55
CA PHE A 114 22.80 34.50 -18.24
C PHE A 114 23.13 35.94 -17.85
N SER A 115 24.21 36.46 -18.43
CA SER A 115 24.37 37.90 -18.63
C SER A 115 24.48 38.09 -20.14
N TYR A 116 23.36 38.41 -20.78
CA TYR A 116 23.33 38.91 -22.15
C TYR A 116 23.35 40.44 -22.06
N ASN A 117 24.44 41.05 -22.53
CA ASN A 117 24.42 42.36 -23.18
C ASN A 117 24.73 42.10 -24.66
#